data_AF-A0A954SM66-F1
#
_entry.id   AF-A0A954SM66-F1
#
_cell.length_a   1.000
_cell.length_b   1.000
_cell.length_c   1.000
_cell.angle_alpha   90.00
_cell.angle_beta   90.00
_cell.angle_gamma   90.00
#
_symmetry.space_group_name_H-M   'P 1'
#
loop_
_entity.id
_entity.type
_entity.pdbx_description
1 polymer ?
#
loop_
_entity_poly.entity_id
_entity_poly.type
_entity_poly.pdbx_seq_one_letter_code
_entity_poly.pdbx_strand_id
1 'polypeptide(L)' 'MNGLALFSVLATSLVVATPDSATYGPVLKSQVVEGSSGCTAVEVAGDYLYAAGDGSLTVFEITSDPAHPK' A
#
# COMPACT_ATOMS: atom_id res chain seq x y z
N MET A 1 39.95 6.72 -26.25
CA MET A 1 40.12 6.22 -24.86
C MET A 1 39.49 7.25 -23.93
N ASN A 2 38.61 6.75 -23.06
CA ASN A 2 37.57 7.45 -22.30
C ASN A 2 38.07 8.43 -21.24
N GLY A 3 37.25 9.42 -20.88
CA GLY A 3 37.39 10.27 -19.69
C GLY A 3 36.04 10.71 -19.14
N LEU A 4 35.44 9.82 -18.34
CA LEU A 4 34.32 9.95 -17.38
C LEU A 4 33.52 11.27 -17.33
N ALA A 5 32.26 11.20 -17.76
CA ALA A 5 31.23 12.19 -17.37
C ALA A 5 30.76 11.90 -15.93
N LEU A 6 30.90 12.89 -15.05
CA LEU A 6 30.30 12.90 -13.71
C LEU A 6 28.78 13.05 -13.83
N PHE A 7 28.04 11.96 -13.65
CA PHE A 7 26.60 11.98 -13.45
C PHE A 7 26.32 12.15 -11.95
N SER A 8 26.12 13.38 -11.49
CA SER A 8 25.58 13.64 -10.15
C SER A 8 24.07 13.42 -10.20
N VAL A 9 23.61 12.30 -9.65
CA VAL A 9 22.19 12.07 -9.42
C VAL A 9 21.80 12.89 -8.20
N LEU A 10 21.06 13.98 -8.41
CA LEU A 10 20.31 14.61 -7.32
C LEU A 10 19.24 13.62 -6.87
N ALA A 11 19.48 12.93 -5.76
CA ALA A 11 18.45 12.18 -5.07
C ALA A 11 17.50 13.19 -4.42
N THR A 12 16.42 13.54 -5.13
CA THR A 12 15.30 14.28 -4.53
C THR A 12 14.74 13.41 -3.42
N SER A 13 15.00 13.79 -2.17
CA SER A 13 14.38 13.13 -1.03
C SER A 13 12.86 13.34 -1.15
N LEU A 14 12.11 12.28 -1.42
CA LEU A 14 10.67 12.31 -1.26
C LEU A 14 10.39 12.40 0.25
N VAL A 15 10.04 13.61 0.71
CA VAL A 15 9.33 13.73 1.98
C VAL A 15 7.93 13.21 1.72
N VAL A 16 7.66 11.97 2.12
CA VAL A 16 6.29 11.47 2.23
C VAL A 16 5.58 12.35 3.25
N ALA A 17 4.59 13.12 2.80
CA ALA A 17 3.73 13.86 3.70
C ALA A 17 3.06 12.85 4.65
N THR A 18 3.11 13.11 5.95
CA THR A 18 2.34 12.32 6.91
C THR A 18 0.85 12.45 6.54
N PRO A 19 0.12 11.36 6.32
CA PRO A 19 -1.28 11.43 5.93
C PRO A 19 -2.07 12.18 7.00
N ASP A 20 -2.91 13.12 6.56
CA ASP A 20 -3.77 13.88 7.46
C ASP A 20 -4.80 12.95 8.11
N SER A 21 -4.72 12.80 9.43
CA SER A 21 -5.63 11.94 10.17
C SER A 21 -7.08 12.42 10.15
N ALA A 22 -7.35 13.70 9.88
CA ALA A 22 -8.72 14.18 9.69
C ALA A 22 -9.33 13.67 8.38
N THR A 23 -8.50 13.45 7.36
CA THR A 23 -8.91 12.91 6.05
C THR A 23 -8.92 11.37 6.04
N TYR A 24 -7.90 10.73 6.59
CA TYR A 24 -7.67 9.28 6.46
C TYR A 24 -7.92 8.48 7.74
N GLY A 25 -8.26 9.13 8.85
CA GLY A 25 -8.44 8.48 10.15
C GLY A 25 -7.13 8.17 10.89
N PRO A 26 -7.19 7.42 11.99
CA PRO A 26 -6.01 7.05 12.76
C PRO A 26 -5.11 6.08 11.99
N VAL A 27 -3.80 6.20 12.20
CA VAL A 27 -2.84 5.22 11.66
C VAL A 27 -3.08 3.86 12.32
N LEU A 28 -3.47 2.88 11.52
CA LEU A 28 -3.62 1.50 11.99
C LEU A 28 -2.25 0.80 12.03
N LYS A 29 -2.04 -0.06 13.03
CA LYS A 29 -0.83 -0.91 13.07
C LYS A 29 -0.93 -1.96 11.96
N SER A 30 0.07 -1.99 11.09
CA SER A 30 0.24 -3.12 10.16
C SER A 30 0.66 -4.37 10.94
N GLN A 31 0.01 -5.50 10.67
CA GLN A 31 0.44 -6.81 11.17
C GLN A 31 0.64 -7.77 9.99
N VAL A 32 1.63 -8.65 10.11
CA VAL A 32 1.77 -9.78 9.19
C VAL A 32 0.75 -10.84 9.61
N VAL A 33 -0.03 -11.33 8.66
CA VAL A 33 -0.95 -12.45 8.86
C VAL A 33 -0.27 -13.71 8.33
N GLU A 34 -0.06 -14.70 9.22
CA GLU A 34 0.53 -15.98 8.85
C GLU A 34 -0.29 -16.67 7.74
N GLY A 35 0.40 -17.19 6.73
CA GLY A 35 -0.23 -17.81 5.56
C GLY A 35 -0.77 -16.82 4.51
N SER A 36 -0.60 -15.50 4.70
CA SER A 36 -0.83 -14.52 3.64
C SER A 36 0.32 -14.57 2.65
N SER A 37 0.01 -14.83 1.38
CA SER A 37 1.00 -14.86 0.31
C SER A 37 1.29 -13.47 -0.28
N GLY A 38 0.64 -12.43 0.26
CA GLY A 38 0.76 -11.05 -0.18
C GLY A 38 -0.10 -10.75 -1.41
N CYS A 39 -0.27 -9.46 -1.69
CA CYS A 39 -0.92 -8.99 -2.92
C CYS A 39 -0.01 -7.95 -3.59
N THR A 40 -0.03 -7.93 -4.92
CA THR A 40 0.71 -6.95 -5.73
C THR A 40 -0.10 -5.71 -6.04
N ALA A 41 -1.43 -5.80 -5.96
CA ALA A 41 -2.33 -4.67 -6.14
C ALA A 41 -3.60 -4.81 -5.29
N VAL A 42 -4.10 -3.66 -4.82
CA VAL A 42 -5.38 -3.53 -4.12
C VAL A 42 -6.19 -2.37 -4.68
N GLU A 43 -7.51 -2.52 -4.74
CA GLU A 43 -8.47 -1.46 -5.12
C GLU A 43 -9.72 -1.57 -4.24
N VAL A 44 -10.30 -0.43 -3.86
CA VAL A 44 -11.57 -0.36 -3.13
C VAL A 44 -12.61 0.32 -4.01
N ALA A 45 -13.71 -0.37 -4.30
CA ALA A 45 -14.84 0.19 -5.04
C ALA A 45 -16.16 -0.14 -4.34
N GLY A 46 -16.84 0.89 -3.84
CA GLY A 46 -18.02 0.71 -3.00
C GLY A 46 -17.68 -0.08 -1.74
N ASP A 47 -18.47 -1.11 -1.45
CA ASP A 47 -18.33 -1.95 -0.25
C ASP A 47 -17.43 -3.18 -0.49
N TYR A 48 -16.51 -3.12 -1.46
CA TYR A 48 -15.66 -4.24 -1.84
C TYR A 48 -14.19 -3.86 -1.90
N LEU A 49 -13.32 -4.74 -1.38
CA LEU A 49 -11.87 -4.72 -1.55
C LEU A 49 -11.47 -5.83 -2.52
N TYR A 50 -10.74 -5.45 -3.56
CA TYR A 50 -10.15 -6.34 -4.55
C TYR A 50 -8.66 -6.46 -4.28
N ALA A 51 -8.15 -7.68 -4.09
CA ALA A 51 -6.72 -7.94 -3.86
C ALA A 51 -6.21 -8.94 -4.90
N ALA A 52 -5.29 -8.50 -5.77
CA ALA A 52 -4.65 -9.33 -6.78
C ALA A 52 -3.25 -9.75 -6.31
N GLY A 53 -2.93 -11.04 -6.39
CA GLY A 53 -1.65 -11.61 -5.94
C GLY A 53 -1.54 -13.09 -6.33
N ASP A 54 -0.33 -13.56 -6.60
CA ASP A 54 -0.03 -14.96 -6.93
C ASP A 54 -0.92 -15.61 -8.00
N GLY A 55 -1.27 -14.84 -9.03
CA GLY A 55 -2.14 -15.32 -10.11
C GLY A 55 -3.60 -15.50 -9.71
N SER A 56 -4.01 -14.97 -8.55
CA SER A 56 -5.38 -15.00 -8.04
C SER A 56 -5.92 -13.59 -7.79
N LEU A 57 -7.24 -13.47 -7.78
CA LEU A 57 -7.98 -12.30 -7.34
C LEU A 57 -8.89 -12.73 -6.20
N THR A 58 -8.67 -12.14 -5.02
CA THR A 58 -9.54 -12.33 -3.86
C THR A 58 -10.40 -11.08 -3.68
N VAL A 59 -11.69 -11.28 -3.45
CA VAL A 59 -12.65 -10.20 -3.21
C VAL A 59 -13.16 -10.31 -1.78
N PHE A 60 -13.07 -9.22 -1.03
CA PHE A 60 -13.57 -9.12 0.34
C PHE A 60 -14.75 -8.15 0.38
N GLU A 61 -15.83 -8.55 1.04
CA GLU A 61 -16.94 -7.65 1.36
C GLU A 61 -16.61 -6.82 2.61
N ILE A 62 -16.77 -5.51 2.54
CA ILE A 62 -16.56 -4.58 3.65
C ILE A 62 -17.89 -4.44 4.39
N THR A 63 -18.25 -5.47 5.15
CA THR A 63 -19.57 -5.57 5.83
C THR A 63 -19.57 -5.02 7.26
N SER A 64 -18.40 -4.62 7.77
CA SER A 64 -18.23 -4.14 9.14
C SER A 64 -17.26 -2.97 9.19
N ASP A 65 -17.10 -2.37 10.37
CA ASP A 65 -16.16 -1.27 10.58
C ASP A 65 -14.73 -1.69 10.15
N PRO A 66 -14.18 -1.11 9.07
CA PRO A 66 -12.86 -1.49 8.57
C PRO A 66 -11.72 -1.07 9.50
N ALA A 67 -11.97 -0.18 10.47
CA ALA A 67 -11.03 0.11 11.55
C ALA A 67 -11.05 -0.96 12.65
N HIS A 68 -12.09 -1.79 12.71
CA HIS A 68 -12.28 -2.88 13.69
C HIS A 68 -12.81 -4.17 13.04
N PRO A 69 -12.05 -4.79 12.12
CA PRO A 69 -12.45 -6.03 11.45
C PRO A 69 -12.61 -7.19 12.46
N LYS A 70 -13.62 -8.04 12.25
CA LYS A 70 -13.91 -9.23 13.09
C LYS A 70 -13.20 -10.49 12.61
#